data_AF-A0AAV7NKF0-F1
#
_entry.id   AF-A0AAV7NKF0-F1
#
_cell.length_a   1.000
_cell.length_b   1.000
_cell.length_c   1.000
_cell.angle_alpha   90.00
_cell.angle_beta   90.00
_cell.angle_gamma   90.00
#
_symmetry.space_group_name_H-M   'P 1'
#
loop_
_entity.id
_entity.type
_entity.pdbx_description
1 polymer ?
#
loop_
_entity_poly.entity_id
_entity_poly.type
_entity_poly.pdbx_seq_one_letter_code
_entity_poly.pdbx_strand_id
1 'polypeptide(L)'
;MPQRRKQYLASSRNLQHGRGMTEYALGFSRRTTKGRRADEFVPEAPGTCLEQSMRKMLSVLSRVLRGPAQHPVTRVVVASRNYADFASEATFDIKKVDIHRLEEGPPVQAVLTREEGLQYYKTMQTIRRMELKSDQLYKQKIIRGFCHLYDGQEACCVGLEAAIKPTDHLITAYRAHGYTYTRGVPVKEILAELTGRKGGCAKGKGGSMHMYANHFYGGNGIVGAQVPLGAGIALACKYFGKDEICLSLYGDGAANQGQIFETYNMAALWKLPCIFICENNRYGMGTSVERAAASTDYYKRGDYIPGLRVDGMDVLCVREATKFAADHCRSGKGPILMELQTYRYHGHSMSDPGVSYRTREEIQEVRSKSDPITLLKDRMLNNNLASVDELKEIDVEVRKEIEEAAQFATTDPEPALEELGNHIFANEPPFEVRGSNLWIKYKSVS
;
A
#
# COMPACT_ATOMS: atom_id res chain seq x y z
N MET A 1 -20.41 25.23 51.36
CA MET A 1 -21.12 24.24 52.21
C MET A 1 -22.03 25.01 53.19
N PRO A 2 -23.10 24.42 53.77
CA PRO A 2 -23.70 23.11 53.47
C PRO A 2 -25.24 23.09 53.23
N GLN A 3 -25.67 22.14 52.40
CA GLN A 3 -26.89 21.30 52.54
C GLN A 3 -28.30 21.94 52.64
N ARG A 4 -29.21 21.47 51.76
CA ARG A 4 -29.99 20.24 52.03
C ARG A 4 -30.48 19.56 50.74
N ARG A 5 -30.57 18.23 50.80
CA ARG A 5 -30.99 17.34 49.69
C ARG A 5 -32.52 17.35 49.53
N LYS A 6 -33.01 17.11 48.31
CA LYS A 6 -34.32 16.48 48.07
C LYS A 6 -34.12 15.19 47.28
N GLN A 7 -34.72 14.11 47.76
CA GLN A 7 -34.84 12.85 47.04
C GLN A 7 -36.00 12.93 46.05
N TYR A 8 -35.90 12.21 44.93
CA TYR A 8 -37.08 11.64 44.27
C TYR A 8 -36.79 10.16 43.96
N LEU A 9 -37.78 9.33 44.25
CA LEU A 9 -37.75 7.88 44.10
C LEU A 9 -38.92 7.46 43.20
N ALA A 10 -38.69 6.38 42.45
CA ALA A 10 -39.69 5.51 41.82
C ALA A 10 -40.65 6.10 40.76
N SER A 11 -40.49 5.60 39.53
CA SER A 11 -41.61 4.92 38.86
C SER A 11 -41.10 3.80 37.96
N SER A 12 -41.14 2.56 38.45
CA SER A 12 -41.01 1.36 37.62
C SER A 12 -42.37 1.02 37.01
N ARG A 13 -42.40 0.68 35.71
CA ARG A 13 -43.51 -0.08 35.11
C ARG A 13 -42.98 -1.14 34.16
N ASN A 14 -43.59 -2.32 34.28
CA ASN A 14 -43.26 -3.52 33.52
C ASN A 14 -43.62 -3.36 32.04
N LEU A 15 -42.85 -4.02 31.17
CA LEU A 15 -43.38 -4.67 29.98
C LEU A 15 -42.65 -6.01 29.78
N GLN A 16 -43.44 -7.07 29.55
CA GLN A 16 -42.97 -8.45 29.56
C GLN A 16 -42.37 -8.90 28.22
N HIS A 17 -41.74 -10.07 28.25
CA HIS A 17 -41.04 -10.71 27.15
C HIS A 17 -41.87 -10.94 25.87
N GLY A 18 -41.20 -10.84 24.73
CA GLY A 18 -41.52 -11.57 23.51
C GLY A 18 -40.25 -12.08 22.85
N ARG A 19 -40.07 -13.41 22.73
CA ARG A 19 -38.98 -14.02 21.94
C ARG A 19 -39.40 -14.05 20.47
N GLY A 20 -38.50 -13.79 19.52
CA GLY A 20 -38.85 -13.87 18.10
C GLY A 20 -37.72 -13.64 17.09
N MET A 21 -37.01 -14.73 16.79
CA MET A 21 -36.42 -15.10 15.48
C MET A 21 -35.42 -14.18 14.74
N THR A 22 -34.30 -14.84 14.41
CA THR A 22 -33.28 -14.52 13.40
C THR A 22 -33.78 -14.67 11.95
N GLU A 23 -33.00 -14.10 11.03
CA GLU A 23 -33.00 -14.29 9.56
C GLU A 23 -34.22 -13.82 8.75
N TYR A 24 -33.97 -12.96 7.76
CA TYR A 24 -34.22 -13.22 6.33
C TYR A 24 -33.83 -11.97 5.51
N ALA A 25 -32.77 -12.09 4.69
CA ALA A 25 -32.38 -11.07 3.71
C ALA A 25 -31.99 -11.76 2.38
N LEU A 26 -32.99 -12.23 1.64
CA LEU A 26 -32.86 -12.84 0.32
C LEU A 26 -33.97 -12.34 -0.62
N GLY A 27 -33.61 -12.06 -1.87
CA GLY A 27 -34.51 -11.53 -2.92
C GLY A 27 -34.38 -10.00 -3.06
N PHE A 28 -34.37 -9.42 -4.27
CA PHE A 28 -34.94 -9.92 -5.53
C PHE A 28 -34.01 -9.80 -6.73
N SER A 29 -33.94 -10.87 -7.53
CA SER A 29 -33.67 -10.80 -8.96
C SER A 29 -35.00 -10.95 -9.70
N ARG A 30 -35.30 -10.06 -10.66
CA ARG A 30 -36.49 -10.18 -11.52
C ARG A 30 -36.06 -10.44 -12.96
N ARG A 31 -36.23 -11.68 -13.42
CA ARG A 31 -36.38 -11.99 -14.85
C ARG A 31 -37.85 -11.86 -15.23
N THR A 32 -38.14 -11.16 -16.32
CA THR A 32 -39.46 -11.15 -16.96
C THR A 32 -39.45 -12.05 -18.19
N THR A 33 -40.32 -13.05 -18.21
CA THR A 33 -40.63 -13.85 -19.40
C THR A 33 -41.90 -13.33 -20.08
N LYS A 34 -41.89 -13.27 -21.42
CA LYS A 34 -43.09 -13.26 -22.26
C LYS A 34 -42.75 -14.01 -23.55
N GLY A 35 -43.69 -14.82 -24.05
CA GLY A 35 -43.42 -15.81 -25.08
C GLY A 35 -44.17 -15.62 -26.40
N ARG A 36 -43.60 -16.26 -27.43
CA ARG A 36 -44.21 -16.82 -28.66
C ARG A 36 -45.22 -15.99 -29.45
N ARG A 37 -44.91 -15.80 -30.74
CA ARG A 37 -45.64 -16.47 -31.84
C ARG A 37 -44.64 -17.15 -32.79
N ALA A 38 -45.13 -18.05 -33.61
CA ALA A 38 -44.39 -18.84 -34.60
C ALA A 38 -44.92 -18.53 -36.00
N ASP A 39 -44.11 -18.85 -37.01
CA ASP A 39 -44.33 -19.12 -38.46
C ASP A 39 -42.90 -19.07 -39.07
N GLU A 40 -42.38 -19.92 -39.98
CA GLU A 40 -42.88 -21.09 -40.73
C GLU A 40 -41.70 -22.06 -41.09
N PHE A 41 -41.96 -23.12 -41.87
CA PHE A 41 -41.06 -24.23 -42.27
C PHE A 41 -40.09 -23.90 -43.45
N VAL A 42 -39.10 -24.71 -43.91
CA VAL A 42 -38.13 -25.76 -43.42
C VAL A 42 -37.55 -26.48 -44.68
N PRO A 43 -36.37 -27.16 -44.73
CA PRO A 43 -35.10 -27.13 -43.97
C PRO A 43 -33.83 -27.01 -44.90
N GLU A 44 -32.60 -27.17 -44.38
CA GLU A 44 -31.59 -28.14 -44.91
C GLU A 44 -30.36 -28.27 -43.96
N ALA A 45 -29.58 -29.35 -44.11
CA ALA A 45 -28.64 -29.85 -43.09
C ALA A 45 -27.17 -29.99 -43.63
N PRO A 46 -26.18 -30.59 -42.93
CA PRO A 46 -24.98 -29.85 -42.54
C PRO A 46 -23.65 -30.34 -43.17
N GLY A 47 -22.60 -29.51 -43.10
CA GLY A 47 -21.25 -29.84 -43.56
C GLY A 47 -20.13 -29.36 -42.64
N THR A 48 -19.31 -30.32 -42.17
CA THR A 48 -18.03 -30.13 -41.42
C THR A 48 -16.91 -29.66 -42.37
N CYS A 49 -16.07 -28.67 -42.02
CA CYS A 49 -14.85 -28.76 -41.19
C CYS A 49 -13.67 -29.57 -41.78
N LEU A 50 -12.46 -29.00 -41.62
CA LEU A 50 -11.09 -29.50 -41.91
C LEU A 50 -10.48 -29.29 -43.33
N GLU A 51 -9.42 -28.47 -43.32
CA GLU A 51 -8.17 -28.44 -44.12
C GLU A 51 -8.09 -29.01 -45.56
N GLN A 52 -7.78 -28.12 -46.50
CA GLN A 52 -6.77 -28.29 -47.57
C GLN A 52 -6.42 -26.88 -48.10
N SER A 53 -5.25 -26.31 -47.84
CA SER A 53 -3.92 -26.64 -48.38
C SER A 53 -3.71 -26.19 -49.85
N MET A 54 -2.55 -25.54 -50.08
CA MET A 54 -1.94 -25.23 -51.38
C MET A 54 -2.76 -24.42 -52.42
N ARG A 55 -2.52 -23.09 -52.48
CA ARG A 55 -2.39 -22.37 -53.77
C ARG A 55 -1.74 -20.98 -53.65
N LYS A 56 -0.76 -20.75 -54.54
CA LYS A 56 -0.07 -19.49 -54.92
C LYS A 56 1.30 -19.18 -54.29
N MET A 57 2.24 -20.08 -54.56
CA MET A 57 3.62 -19.69 -54.91
C MET A 57 3.69 -19.43 -56.44
N LEU A 58 4.72 -18.70 -56.92
CA LEU A 58 5.04 -18.33 -58.32
C LEU A 58 4.46 -17.00 -58.87
N SER A 59 5.25 -15.92 -58.73
CA SER A 59 5.43 -14.90 -59.78
C SER A 59 6.75 -14.13 -59.56
N VAL A 60 7.82 -14.55 -60.25
CA VAL A 60 9.17 -13.96 -60.16
C VAL A 60 9.77 -13.88 -61.58
N LEU A 61 10.58 -12.84 -61.84
CA LEU A 61 11.28 -12.46 -63.10
C LEU A 61 10.38 -11.78 -64.17
N SER A 62 10.59 -10.49 -64.46
CA SER A 62 11.74 -10.06 -65.28
C SER A 62 12.18 -8.59 -65.10
N ARG A 63 13.49 -8.34 -65.32
CA ARG A 63 14.19 -7.06 -65.66
C ARG A 63 13.91 -5.84 -64.76
N VAL A 64 14.80 -5.40 -63.86
CA VAL A 64 16.21 -4.97 -64.02
C VAL A 64 16.41 -3.86 -65.08
N LEU A 65 16.56 -2.61 -64.62
CA LEU A 65 17.71 -1.71 -64.89
C LEU A 65 17.50 -0.31 -64.24
N ARG A 66 18.61 0.32 -63.81
CA ARG A 66 18.76 1.65 -63.16
C ARG A 66 18.50 1.69 -61.65
N GLY A 67 19.57 1.94 -60.88
CA GLY A 67 19.56 1.94 -59.40
C GLY A 67 19.61 3.34 -58.77
N PRO A 68 19.54 3.43 -57.43
CA PRO A 68 19.63 4.69 -56.69
C PRO A 68 21.06 5.00 -56.21
N ALA A 69 21.31 6.27 -55.88
CA ALA A 69 22.59 6.76 -55.39
C ALA A 69 22.91 6.29 -53.96
N GLN A 70 24.21 6.26 -53.63
CA GLN A 70 24.70 5.98 -52.28
C GLN A 70 24.44 7.19 -51.36
N HIS A 71 23.67 6.99 -50.29
CA HIS A 71 23.71 7.88 -49.12
C HIS A 71 24.80 7.40 -48.14
N PRO A 72 25.54 8.31 -47.48
CA PRO A 72 26.60 7.93 -46.57
C PRO A 72 26.02 7.27 -45.32
N VAL A 73 26.41 6.03 -45.05
CA VAL A 73 26.08 5.34 -43.79
C VAL A 73 26.86 6.00 -42.67
N THR A 74 26.19 6.87 -41.89
CA THR A 74 26.73 7.36 -40.63
C THR A 74 26.91 6.16 -39.70
N ARG A 75 28.17 5.72 -39.50
CA ARG A 75 28.52 4.76 -38.45
C ARG A 75 28.16 5.38 -37.11
N VAL A 76 26.99 5.04 -36.57
CA VAL A 76 26.72 5.21 -35.14
C VAL A 76 27.68 4.26 -34.43
N VAL A 77 28.76 4.83 -33.90
CA VAL A 77 29.65 4.11 -32.99
C VAL A 77 28.86 3.90 -31.72
N VAL A 78 28.20 2.74 -31.61
CA VAL A 78 27.74 2.22 -30.32
C VAL A 78 29.01 1.89 -29.56
N ALA A 79 29.54 2.88 -28.85
CA ALA A 79 30.61 2.66 -27.90
C ALA A 79 30.06 1.69 -26.85
N SER A 80 30.59 0.46 -26.85
CA SER A 80 30.43 -0.47 -25.75
C SER A 80 31.08 0.16 -24.53
N ARG A 81 30.28 0.93 -23.77
CA ARG A 81 30.69 1.42 -22.46
C ARG A 81 30.90 0.17 -21.60
N ASN A 82 32.16 -0.14 -21.34
CA ASN A 82 32.53 -1.07 -20.29
C ASN A 82 31.91 -0.59 -18.96
N TYR A 83 31.72 -1.53 -18.04
CA TYR A 83 31.14 -1.37 -16.69
C TYR A 83 31.88 -0.37 -15.74
N ALA A 84 32.73 0.51 -16.27
CA ALA A 84 33.88 1.08 -15.56
C ALA A 84 33.76 2.54 -15.07
N ASP A 85 32.83 3.35 -15.60
CA ASP A 85 32.70 4.78 -15.24
C ASP A 85 31.23 5.19 -15.02
N PHE A 86 30.60 4.65 -13.97
CA PHE A 86 29.36 5.22 -13.42
C PHE A 86 29.69 6.32 -12.40
N ALA A 87 28.83 7.32 -12.29
CA ALA A 87 28.94 8.31 -11.22
C ALA A 87 28.67 7.63 -9.86
N SER A 88 29.44 7.98 -8.83
CA SER A 88 29.24 7.48 -7.46
C SER A 88 28.01 8.10 -6.79
N GLU A 89 27.71 9.35 -7.13
CA GLU A 89 26.58 10.12 -6.66
C GLU A 89 26.20 11.22 -7.67
N ALA A 90 24.98 11.73 -7.55
CA ALA A 90 24.53 12.91 -8.29
C ALA A 90 23.58 13.74 -7.42
N THR A 91 23.54 15.06 -7.67
CA THR A 91 22.64 15.99 -6.99
C THR A 91 21.41 16.26 -7.84
N PHE A 92 20.23 16.21 -7.22
CA PHE A 92 18.94 16.40 -7.87
C PHE A 92 18.19 17.56 -7.23
N ASP A 93 17.68 18.47 -8.04
CA ASP A 93 16.66 19.42 -7.58
C ASP A 93 15.36 18.66 -7.26
N ILE A 94 14.80 18.94 -6.09
CA ILE A 94 13.55 18.35 -5.59
C ILE A 94 12.52 19.44 -5.31
N LYS A 95 11.24 19.07 -5.38
CA LYS A 95 10.13 20.03 -5.30
C LYS A 95 10.12 20.71 -3.92
N LYS A 96 10.19 22.04 -3.90
CA LYS A 96 9.97 22.82 -2.67
C LYS A 96 8.60 22.47 -2.08
N VAL A 97 8.59 22.09 -0.81
CA VAL A 97 7.37 21.75 -0.07
C VAL A 97 6.59 23.00 0.34
N ASP A 98 5.26 22.89 0.40
CA ASP A 98 4.46 23.88 1.12
C ASP A 98 4.63 23.64 2.63
N ILE A 99 4.68 24.72 3.43
CA ILE A 99 4.91 24.66 4.88
C ILE A 99 3.81 25.37 5.67
N HIS A 100 3.60 24.93 6.90
CA HIS A 100 2.64 25.45 7.86
C HIS A 100 3.31 25.59 9.23
N ARG A 101 3.32 26.81 9.78
CA ARG A 101 3.99 27.18 11.04
C ARG A 101 5.47 26.75 11.14
N LEU A 102 6.20 26.84 10.04
CA LEU A 102 7.66 26.62 9.98
C LEU A 102 8.36 27.86 9.38
N GLU A 103 9.53 28.19 9.93
CA GLU A 103 10.57 29.10 9.39
C GLU A 103 10.99 28.70 7.97
N GLU A 104 11.51 27.48 7.93
CA GLU A 104 12.17 26.85 6.80
C GLU A 104 11.65 25.41 6.64
N GLY A 105 11.79 24.85 5.44
CA GLY A 105 11.44 23.46 5.14
C GLY A 105 12.68 22.57 4.91
N PRO A 106 12.49 21.31 4.50
CA PRO A 106 13.55 20.47 3.95
C PRO A 106 14.29 21.17 2.78
N PRO A 107 15.54 20.75 2.50
CA PRO A 107 16.31 21.30 1.38
C PRO A 107 15.61 21.06 0.04
N VAL A 108 15.88 21.94 -0.93
CA VAL A 108 15.37 21.80 -2.32
C VAL A 108 16.31 21.01 -3.23
N GLN A 109 17.37 20.43 -2.68
CA GLN A 109 18.33 19.58 -3.38
C GLN A 109 18.62 18.32 -2.56
N ALA A 110 18.77 17.19 -3.26
CA ALA A 110 19.07 15.89 -2.67
C ALA A 110 20.26 15.25 -3.40
N VAL A 111 21.29 14.84 -2.64
CA VAL A 111 22.36 13.98 -3.16
C VAL A 111 21.87 12.53 -3.09
N LEU A 112 21.96 11.79 -4.19
CA LEU A 112 21.65 10.36 -4.25
C LEU A 112 22.91 9.61 -4.68
N THR A 113 23.37 8.66 -3.87
CA THR A 113 24.46 7.76 -4.27
C THR A 113 23.94 6.68 -5.23
N ARG A 114 24.83 6.11 -6.04
CA ARG A 114 24.52 4.99 -6.93
C ARG A 114 24.01 3.77 -6.14
N GLU A 115 24.59 3.49 -4.97
CA GLU A 115 24.19 2.38 -4.10
C GLU A 115 22.77 2.60 -3.55
N GLU A 116 22.49 3.78 -2.99
CA GLU A 116 21.14 4.17 -2.56
C GLU A 116 20.13 4.04 -3.71
N GLY A 117 20.46 4.56 -4.89
CA GLY A 117 19.58 4.53 -6.05
C GLY A 117 19.22 3.12 -6.50
N LEU A 118 20.22 2.23 -6.60
CA LEU A 118 20.00 0.82 -6.97
C LEU A 118 19.15 0.10 -5.92
N GLN A 119 19.41 0.35 -4.62
CA GLN A 119 18.63 -0.21 -3.52
C GLN A 119 17.17 0.28 -3.53
N TYR A 120 16.93 1.58 -3.70
CA TYR A 120 15.58 2.16 -3.75
C TYR A 120 14.82 1.64 -4.98
N TYR A 121 15.47 1.55 -6.15
CA TYR A 121 14.87 0.99 -7.36
C TYR A 121 14.46 -0.46 -7.16
N LYS A 122 15.37 -1.31 -6.63
CA LYS A 122 15.07 -2.71 -6.31
C LYS A 122 13.91 -2.83 -5.32
N THR A 123 13.95 -2.08 -4.22
CA THR A 123 12.91 -2.11 -3.17
C THR A 123 11.54 -1.70 -3.71
N MET A 124 11.43 -0.58 -4.43
CA MET A 124 10.15 -0.16 -5.03
C MET A 124 9.65 -1.16 -6.07
N GLN A 125 10.55 -1.73 -6.88
CA GLN A 125 10.18 -2.75 -7.87
C GLN A 125 9.70 -4.05 -7.20
N THR A 126 10.32 -4.49 -6.10
CA THR A 126 9.85 -5.66 -5.34
C THR A 126 8.42 -5.44 -4.81
N ILE A 127 8.13 -4.26 -4.26
CA ILE A 127 6.78 -3.91 -3.80
C ILE A 127 5.80 -3.92 -4.98
N ARG A 128 6.11 -3.21 -6.07
CA ARG A 128 5.29 -3.19 -7.30
C ARG A 128 4.97 -4.58 -7.81
N ARG A 129 5.95 -5.49 -7.84
CA ARG A 129 5.78 -6.86 -8.34
C ARG A 129 5.03 -7.77 -7.35
N MET A 130 5.24 -7.59 -6.04
CA MET A 130 4.49 -8.27 -4.96
C MET A 130 2.98 -7.90 -5.01
N GLU A 131 2.66 -6.63 -5.21
CA GLU A 131 1.26 -6.18 -5.30
C GLU A 131 0.56 -6.69 -6.56
N LEU A 132 1.24 -6.66 -7.71
CA LEU A 132 0.72 -7.24 -8.96
C LEU A 132 0.57 -8.77 -8.88
N LYS A 133 1.41 -9.46 -8.10
CA LYS A 133 1.22 -10.89 -7.80
C LYS A 133 0.02 -11.12 -6.88
N SER A 134 -0.19 -10.24 -5.90
CA SER A 134 -1.33 -10.31 -4.98
C SER A 134 -2.67 -10.11 -5.71
N ASP A 135 -2.73 -9.19 -6.68
CA ASP A 135 -3.86 -9.07 -7.61
C ASP A 135 -4.17 -10.40 -8.33
N GLN A 136 -3.14 -11.04 -8.91
CA GLN A 136 -3.27 -12.32 -9.62
C GLN A 136 -3.79 -13.43 -8.70
N LEU A 137 -3.19 -13.60 -7.52
CA LEU A 137 -3.56 -14.63 -6.55
C LEU A 137 -4.98 -14.42 -5.98
N TYR A 138 -5.41 -13.17 -5.82
CA TYR A 138 -6.79 -12.84 -5.42
C TYR A 138 -7.80 -13.16 -6.52
N LYS A 139 -7.49 -12.84 -7.79
CA LYS A 139 -8.33 -13.20 -8.94
C LYS A 139 -8.47 -14.73 -9.08
N GLN A 140 -7.40 -15.47 -8.77
CA GLN A 140 -7.38 -16.94 -8.68
C GLN A 140 -8.08 -17.52 -7.43
N LYS A 141 -8.63 -16.69 -6.54
CA LYS A 141 -9.31 -17.07 -5.28
C LYS A 141 -8.41 -17.73 -4.22
N ILE A 142 -7.09 -17.62 -4.38
CA ILE A 142 -6.10 -18.11 -3.42
C ILE A 142 -6.00 -17.13 -2.24
N ILE A 143 -5.99 -15.82 -2.52
CA ILE A 143 -6.21 -14.77 -1.52
C ILE A 143 -7.73 -14.52 -1.42
N ARG A 144 -8.23 -14.28 -0.19
CA ARG A 144 -9.64 -14.07 0.12
C ARG A 144 -9.82 -12.86 1.05
N GLY A 145 -11.06 -12.43 1.27
CA GLY A 145 -11.37 -11.34 2.20
C GLY A 145 -10.92 -9.98 1.69
N PHE A 146 -10.22 -9.22 2.53
CA PHE A 146 -9.65 -7.93 2.13
C PHE A 146 -8.26 -8.10 1.53
N CYS A 147 -7.96 -7.28 0.52
CA CYS A 147 -6.62 -7.11 -0.04
C CYS A 147 -6.51 -5.68 -0.60
N HIS A 148 -5.57 -4.90 -0.08
CA HIS A 148 -5.42 -3.48 -0.38
C HIS A 148 -4.03 -3.21 -0.95
N LEU A 149 -3.93 -3.13 -2.28
CA LEU A 149 -2.65 -3.04 -2.99
C LEU A 149 -2.03 -1.65 -2.88
N TYR A 150 -0.74 -1.58 -2.62
CA TYR A 150 0.03 -0.34 -2.43
C TYR A 150 0.64 0.24 -3.73
N ASP A 151 0.30 -0.32 -4.91
CA ASP A 151 0.97 0.05 -6.16
C ASP A 151 0.64 1.48 -6.64
N GLY A 152 1.69 2.24 -6.94
CA GLY A 152 1.67 3.67 -7.21
C GLY A 152 2.14 4.53 -6.03
N GLN A 153 2.14 3.99 -4.80
CA GLN A 153 2.58 4.71 -3.59
C GLN A 153 4.01 4.34 -3.15
N GLU A 154 4.80 3.60 -3.95
CA GLU A 154 6.06 2.98 -3.48
C GLU A 154 7.10 4.00 -2.98
N ALA A 155 7.16 5.19 -3.59
CA ALA A 155 8.01 6.29 -3.14
C ALA A 155 7.74 6.73 -1.69
N CYS A 156 6.50 6.58 -1.20
CA CYS A 156 6.16 6.88 0.19
C CYS A 156 6.86 5.89 1.13
N CYS A 157 6.62 4.59 1.03
CA CYS A 157 7.19 3.64 1.98
C CYS A 157 8.72 3.55 1.89
N VAL A 158 9.30 3.58 0.67
CA VAL A 158 10.76 3.52 0.49
C VAL A 158 11.43 4.83 0.88
N GLY A 159 10.82 5.98 0.60
CA GLY A 159 11.37 7.29 0.99
C GLY A 159 11.30 7.54 2.49
N LEU A 160 10.24 7.06 3.16
CA LEU A 160 10.14 7.08 4.63
C LEU A 160 11.21 6.19 5.27
N GLU A 161 11.34 4.94 4.80
CA GLU A 161 12.34 3.98 5.28
C GLU A 161 13.77 4.51 5.13
N ALA A 162 14.09 5.11 3.97
CA ALA A 162 15.40 5.66 3.63
C ALA A 162 15.87 6.85 4.50
N ALA A 163 15.03 7.32 5.44
CA ALA A 163 15.30 8.50 6.27
C ALA A 163 15.23 8.22 7.79
N ILE A 164 14.90 6.99 8.20
CA ILE A 164 14.72 6.61 9.60
C ILE A 164 15.69 5.49 10.00
N LYS A 165 15.94 5.37 11.30
CA LYS A 165 16.77 4.28 11.85
C LYS A 165 15.93 2.98 11.89
N PRO A 166 16.56 1.79 11.85
CA PRO A 166 15.86 0.52 12.13
C PRO A 166 15.25 0.44 13.54
N THR A 167 15.70 1.29 14.47
CA THR A 167 15.16 1.45 15.84
C THR A 167 13.96 2.40 15.90
N ASP A 168 13.74 3.24 14.88
CA ASP A 168 12.59 4.13 14.82
C ASP A 168 11.32 3.33 14.48
N HIS A 169 10.17 3.80 14.94
CA HIS A 169 8.93 3.04 14.98
C HIS A 169 7.96 3.47 13.88
N LEU A 170 7.20 2.54 13.30
CA LEU A 170 6.22 2.84 12.26
C LEU A 170 4.88 2.12 12.51
N ILE A 171 3.77 2.81 12.31
CA ILE A 171 2.42 2.23 12.35
C ILE A 171 1.54 2.81 11.23
N THR A 172 0.72 1.96 10.58
CA THR A 172 -0.13 2.38 9.45
C THR A 172 -1.49 1.66 9.45
N ALA A 173 -2.35 2.01 8.49
CA ALA A 173 -3.63 1.37 8.24
C ALA A 173 -3.47 0.04 7.46
N TYR A 174 -4.57 -0.54 6.98
CA TYR A 174 -4.61 -1.83 6.29
C TYR A 174 -3.91 -1.92 4.91
N ARG A 175 -3.43 -0.81 4.31
CA ARG A 175 -2.70 -0.83 3.03
C ARG A 175 -1.20 -0.99 3.27
N ALA A 176 -0.84 -2.11 3.91
CA ALA A 176 0.40 -2.23 4.66
C ALA A 176 1.54 -2.98 3.95
N HIS A 177 1.31 -3.74 2.87
CA HIS A 177 2.29 -4.73 2.39
C HIS A 177 3.69 -4.11 2.07
N GLY A 178 3.73 -2.92 1.47
CA GLY A 178 4.99 -2.20 1.21
C GLY A 178 5.72 -1.78 2.50
N TYR A 179 5.00 -1.40 3.56
CA TYR A 179 5.56 -1.14 4.88
C TYR A 179 6.04 -2.41 5.57
N THR A 180 5.27 -3.50 5.48
CA THR A 180 5.66 -4.83 5.99
C THR A 180 6.99 -5.29 5.38
N TYR A 181 7.18 -5.09 4.06
CA TYR A 181 8.42 -5.43 3.36
C TYR A 181 9.59 -4.52 3.74
N THR A 182 9.41 -3.19 3.70
CA THR A 182 10.47 -2.23 4.06
C THR A 182 10.93 -2.36 5.51
N ARG A 183 10.04 -2.73 6.43
CA ARG A 183 10.34 -3.06 7.83
C ARG A 183 10.88 -4.49 8.04
N GLY A 184 11.30 -5.17 6.97
CA GLY A 184 12.15 -6.36 7.03
C GLY A 184 11.47 -7.72 6.91
N VAL A 185 10.15 -7.81 6.65
CA VAL A 185 9.49 -9.11 6.43
C VAL A 185 9.72 -9.58 4.98
N PRO A 186 10.23 -10.80 4.74
CA PRO A 186 10.42 -11.32 3.40
C PRO A 186 9.11 -11.43 2.61
N VAL A 187 9.14 -11.17 1.29
CA VAL A 187 7.95 -11.30 0.42
C VAL A 187 7.31 -12.70 0.51
N LYS A 188 8.13 -13.72 0.72
CA LYS A 188 7.72 -15.11 0.97
C LYS A 188 6.69 -15.21 2.11
N GLU A 189 6.93 -14.54 3.23
CA GLU A 189 6.06 -14.56 4.42
C GLU A 189 4.85 -13.62 4.25
N ILE A 190 5.01 -12.52 3.54
CA ILE A 190 3.90 -11.60 3.20
C ILE A 190 2.88 -12.31 2.30
N LEU A 191 3.34 -12.94 1.21
CA LEU A 191 2.46 -13.68 0.30
C LEU A 191 1.84 -14.91 0.98
N ALA A 192 2.58 -15.61 1.85
CA ALA A 192 2.04 -16.75 2.60
C ALA A 192 0.97 -16.33 3.63
N GLU A 193 1.10 -15.15 4.25
CA GLU A 193 0.05 -14.59 5.11
C GLU A 193 -1.19 -14.19 4.30
N LEU A 194 -1.01 -13.59 3.11
CA LEU A 194 -2.11 -13.27 2.20
C LEU A 194 -2.87 -14.50 1.71
N THR A 195 -2.18 -15.62 1.46
CA THR A 195 -2.80 -16.89 1.07
C THR A 195 -3.24 -17.75 2.26
N GLY A 196 -3.11 -17.24 3.49
CA GLY A 196 -3.62 -17.86 4.72
C GLY A 196 -2.87 -19.12 5.17
N ARG A 197 -1.55 -19.19 4.94
CA ARG A 197 -0.73 -20.39 5.22
C ARG A 197 0.08 -20.25 6.51
N LYS A 198 0.52 -21.39 7.05
CA LYS A 198 1.25 -21.44 8.33
C LYS A 198 2.59 -20.68 8.30
N GLY A 199 3.23 -20.58 7.14
CA GLY A 199 4.46 -19.82 6.90
C GLY A 199 4.24 -18.33 6.65
N GLY A 200 3.03 -17.81 6.86
CA GLY A 200 2.77 -16.38 6.90
C GLY A 200 3.36 -15.72 8.16
N CYS A 201 3.69 -14.43 8.07
CA CYS A 201 4.28 -13.67 9.19
C CYS A 201 3.38 -13.58 10.45
N ALA A 202 2.07 -13.83 10.33
CA ALA A 202 1.14 -14.01 11.45
C ALA A 202 0.49 -15.42 11.45
N LYS A 203 1.17 -16.41 10.86
CA LYS A 203 0.74 -17.82 10.73
C LYS A 203 -0.65 -17.99 10.10
N GLY A 204 -1.02 -17.12 9.15
CA GLY A 204 -2.32 -17.14 8.49
C GLY A 204 -3.49 -16.67 9.38
N LYS A 205 -3.23 -16.14 10.58
CA LYS A 205 -4.27 -15.62 11.50
C LYS A 205 -4.68 -14.18 11.16
N GLY A 206 -3.83 -13.40 10.49
CA GLY A 206 -4.03 -11.95 10.28
C GLY A 206 -4.50 -11.58 8.87
N GLY A 207 -3.97 -12.23 7.83
CA GLY A 207 -4.20 -11.89 6.43
C GLY A 207 -3.68 -10.50 6.05
N SER A 208 -4.18 -9.94 4.93
CA SER A 208 -3.71 -8.68 4.33
C SER A 208 -3.61 -7.49 5.31
N MET A 209 -4.57 -7.39 6.23
CA MET A 209 -4.71 -6.18 7.05
C MET A 209 -3.85 -6.20 8.31
N HIS A 210 -3.32 -7.34 8.74
CA HIS A 210 -2.78 -7.54 10.10
C HIS A 210 -1.44 -8.28 10.09
N MET A 211 -0.45 -7.65 9.47
CA MET A 211 0.96 -8.07 9.49
C MET A 211 1.73 -7.16 10.46
N TYR A 212 2.71 -7.71 11.18
CA TYR A 212 3.52 -6.99 12.18
C TYR A 212 5.00 -7.37 12.03
N ALA A 213 5.92 -6.50 12.43
CA ALA A 213 7.35 -6.79 12.43
C ALA A 213 8.08 -6.01 13.54
N ASN A 214 9.40 -6.18 13.66
CA ASN A 214 10.17 -5.42 14.64
C ASN A 214 10.08 -3.90 14.36
N HIS A 215 9.75 -3.11 15.39
CA HIS A 215 9.42 -1.67 15.27
C HIS A 215 8.33 -1.32 14.22
N PHE A 216 7.57 -2.30 13.73
CA PHE A 216 6.42 -2.10 12.84
C PHE A 216 5.15 -2.63 13.51
N TYR A 217 4.36 -1.70 14.02
CA TYR A 217 3.13 -1.96 14.79
C TYR A 217 1.92 -2.22 13.88
N GLY A 218 2.22 -2.52 12.63
CA GLY A 218 1.40 -3.30 11.74
C GLY A 218 0.38 -2.54 10.93
N GLY A 219 -0.37 -3.33 10.16
CA GLY A 219 -1.59 -2.89 9.50
C GLY A 219 -2.77 -2.86 10.47
N ASN A 220 -3.55 -1.78 10.40
CA ASN A 220 -4.69 -1.56 11.27
C ASN A 220 -5.98 -1.41 10.46
N GLY A 221 -6.96 -2.29 10.74
CA GLY A 221 -8.23 -2.38 10.02
C GLY A 221 -9.24 -1.28 10.36
N ILE A 222 -9.13 -0.67 11.55
CA ILE A 222 -10.06 0.36 12.03
C ILE A 222 -9.51 1.75 11.67
N VAL A 223 -10.23 2.44 10.78
CA VAL A 223 -9.80 3.73 10.20
C VAL A 223 -9.55 4.78 11.29
N GLY A 224 -8.28 5.19 11.43
CA GLY A 224 -7.84 6.23 12.35
C GLY A 224 -7.42 5.73 13.74
N ALA A 225 -7.71 4.47 14.09
CA ALA A 225 -7.37 3.90 15.41
C ALA A 225 -5.86 3.75 15.62
N GLN A 226 -5.09 3.63 14.53
CA GLN A 226 -3.63 3.56 14.59
C GLN A 226 -2.95 4.87 14.99
N VAL A 227 -3.65 6.01 14.91
CA VAL A 227 -3.04 7.32 15.18
C VAL A 227 -2.84 7.58 16.68
N PRO A 228 -3.84 7.34 17.57
CA PRO A 228 -3.60 7.28 19.01
C PRO A 228 -2.52 6.27 19.40
N LEU A 229 -2.46 5.10 18.74
CA LEU A 229 -1.44 4.08 19.01
C LEU A 229 -0.03 4.58 18.64
N GLY A 230 0.14 5.24 17.49
CA GLY A 230 1.40 5.86 17.08
C GLY A 230 1.89 6.94 18.06
N ALA A 231 0.97 7.77 18.58
CA ALA A 231 1.31 8.70 19.65
C ALA A 231 1.66 8.00 20.98
N GLY A 232 1.01 6.88 21.30
CA GLY A 232 1.38 6.03 22.44
C GLY A 232 2.79 5.44 22.31
N ILE A 233 3.19 5.03 21.11
CA ILE A 233 4.55 4.58 20.81
C ILE A 233 5.54 5.74 20.92
N ALA A 234 5.24 6.91 20.36
CA ALA A 234 6.05 8.12 20.52
C ALA A 234 6.21 8.55 22.01
N LEU A 235 5.16 8.39 22.81
CA LEU A 235 5.23 8.58 24.26
C LEU A 235 6.20 7.60 24.91
N ALA A 236 6.21 6.33 24.51
CA ALA A 236 7.19 5.35 24.97
C ALA A 236 8.63 5.72 24.56
N CYS A 237 8.87 6.13 23.30
CA CYS A 237 10.18 6.61 22.84
C CYS A 237 10.70 7.76 23.71
N LYS A 238 9.83 8.73 24.03
CA LYS A 238 10.14 9.84 24.93
C LYS A 238 10.38 9.38 26.38
N TYR A 239 9.55 8.47 26.88
CA TYR A 239 9.62 7.96 28.26
C TYR A 239 10.91 7.20 28.53
N PHE A 240 11.39 6.41 27.56
CA PHE A 240 12.64 5.66 27.65
C PHE A 240 13.88 6.47 27.21
N GLY A 241 13.71 7.66 26.63
CA GLY A 241 14.81 8.60 26.35
C GLY A 241 15.81 8.13 25.29
N LYS A 242 15.39 7.37 24.28
CA LYS A 242 16.27 6.63 23.36
C LYS A 242 16.68 7.32 22.06
N ASP A 243 16.28 8.58 21.83
CA ASP A 243 16.42 9.26 20.52
C ASP A 243 15.77 8.48 19.35
N GLU A 244 14.66 7.81 19.67
CA GLU A 244 13.76 7.11 18.76
C GLU A 244 12.54 8.00 18.46
N ILE A 245 11.99 7.89 17.24
CA ILE A 245 10.76 8.57 16.82
C ILE A 245 9.68 7.56 16.41
N CYS A 246 8.42 8.01 16.31
CA CYS A 246 7.35 7.20 15.71
C CYS A 246 6.68 7.90 14.51
N LEU A 247 6.65 7.23 13.37
CA LEU A 247 5.88 7.58 12.19
C LEU A 247 4.47 6.97 12.32
N SER A 248 3.47 7.82 12.36
CA SER A 248 2.07 7.46 12.55
C SER A 248 1.25 7.82 11.30
N LEU A 249 1.02 6.83 10.44
CA LEU A 249 0.44 7.02 9.10
C LEU A 249 -1.08 6.85 9.09
N TYR A 250 -1.77 7.65 8.29
CA TYR A 250 -3.20 7.57 8.00
C TYR A 250 -3.51 8.10 6.59
N GLY A 251 -4.61 7.67 5.97
CA GLY A 251 -5.02 8.16 4.65
C GLY A 251 -5.88 9.44 4.71
N ASP A 252 -6.07 10.10 3.57
CA ASP A 252 -6.92 11.30 3.45
C ASP A 252 -8.33 11.13 4.06
N GLY A 253 -9.04 10.04 3.73
CA GLY A 253 -10.34 9.71 4.33
C GLY A 253 -10.31 9.44 5.84
N ALA A 254 -9.15 9.05 6.40
CA ALA A 254 -8.97 8.88 7.84
C ALA A 254 -8.76 10.22 8.56
N ALA A 255 -8.24 11.26 7.87
CA ALA A 255 -7.90 12.56 8.44
C ALA A 255 -9.09 13.39 8.99
N ASN A 256 -10.32 12.84 8.90
CA ASN A 256 -11.53 13.42 9.49
C ASN A 256 -12.02 12.64 10.74
N GLN A 257 -11.27 11.65 11.22
CA GLN A 257 -11.57 10.90 12.45
C GLN A 257 -11.30 11.74 13.70
N GLY A 258 -12.28 11.86 14.61
CA GLY A 258 -12.17 12.71 15.81
C GLY A 258 -10.97 12.39 16.69
N GLN A 259 -10.68 11.10 16.90
CA GLN A 259 -9.53 10.60 17.68
C GLN A 259 -8.17 11.11 17.17
N ILE A 260 -8.04 11.49 15.89
CA ILE A 260 -6.80 12.08 15.36
C ILE A 260 -6.59 13.48 15.96
N PHE A 261 -7.65 14.29 16.08
CA PHE A 261 -7.57 15.64 16.64
C PHE A 261 -7.37 15.62 18.17
N GLU A 262 -7.97 14.64 18.86
CA GLU A 262 -7.66 14.36 20.27
C GLU A 262 -6.18 14.00 20.45
N THR A 263 -5.65 13.17 19.54
CA THR A 263 -4.24 12.74 19.53
C THR A 263 -3.29 13.90 19.25
N TYR A 264 -3.60 14.77 18.28
CA TYR A 264 -2.84 15.99 18.01
C TYR A 264 -2.69 16.85 19.27
N ASN A 265 -3.78 17.09 19.99
CA ASN A 265 -3.77 17.91 21.19
C ASN A 265 -2.84 17.33 22.27
N MET A 266 -2.95 16.03 22.55
CA MET A 266 -2.09 15.36 23.53
C MET A 266 -0.61 15.31 23.08
N ALA A 267 -0.36 15.02 21.79
CA ALA A 267 0.99 14.93 21.26
C ALA A 267 1.72 16.28 21.28
N ALA A 268 1.01 17.37 20.98
CA ALA A 268 1.53 18.73 21.06
C ALA A 268 1.78 19.14 22.53
N LEU A 269 0.77 18.93 23.40
CA LEU A 269 0.84 19.23 24.83
C LEU A 269 2.03 18.56 25.51
N TRP A 270 2.29 17.30 25.18
CA TRP A 270 3.39 16.52 25.75
C TRP A 270 4.68 16.57 24.93
N LYS A 271 4.75 17.32 23.83
CA LYS A 271 5.89 17.36 22.89
C LYS A 271 6.41 15.96 22.57
N LEU A 272 5.56 15.12 21.98
CA LEU A 272 5.92 13.76 21.62
C LEU A 272 6.72 13.72 20.31
N PRO A 273 7.71 12.81 20.16
CA PRO A 273 8.45 12.60 18.91
C PRO A 273 7.62 11.80 17.89
N CYS A 274 6.47 12.36 17.47
CA CYS A 274 5.53 11.72 16.57
C CYS A 274 5.40 12.49 15.25
N ILE A 275 5.69 11.82 14.14
CA ILE A 275 5.46 12.34 12.78
C ILE A 275 4.09 11.83 12.32
N PHE A 276 3.12 12.73 12.19
CA PHE A 276 1.77 12.43 11.73
C PHE A 276 1.71 12.51 10.21
N ILE A 277 1.59 11.37 9.54
CA ILE A 277 1.72 11.30 8.09
C ILE A 277 0.35 11.05 7.44
N CYS A 278 -0.09 11.98 6.60
CA CYS A 278 -1.28 11.82 5.77
C CYS A 278 -0.88 11.33 4.38
N GLU A 279 -1.11 10.05 4.06
CA GLU A 279 -1.06 9.54 2.70
C GLU A 279 -2.30 9.98 1.93
N ASN A 280 -2.19 11.11 1.23
CA ASN A 280 -3.26 11.65 0.41
C ASN A 280 -3.20 11.01 -0.98
N ASN A 281 -4.00 9.95 -1.20
CA ASN A 281 -4.17 9.32 -2.53
C ASN A 281 -5.43 9.80 -3.26
N ARG A 282 -5.96 10.97 -2.84
CA ARG A 282 -7.14 11.67 -3.34
C ARG A 282 -8.50 11.01 -3.06
N TYR A 283 -8.55 9.79 -2.52
CA TYR A 283 -9.81 9.00 -2.46
C TYR A 283 -9.95 8.09 -1.22
N GLY A 284 -10.67 8.58 -0.22
CA GLY A 284 -11.23 7.82 0.89
C GLY A 284 -12.27 6.82 0.42
N MET A 285 -11.83 5.57 0.16
CA MET A 285 -12.60 4.53 -0.51
C MET A 285 -13.08 4.95 -1.91
N GLY A 286 -14.31 5.49 -2.02
CA GLY A 286 -14.88 6.03 -3.26
C GLY A 286 -15.33 7.49 -3.15
N THR A 287 -14.89 8.19 -2.10
CA THR A 287 -15.17 9.61 -1.88
C THR A 287 -13.90 10.41 -2.09
N SER A 288 -13.93 11.37 -3.02
CA SER A 288 -12.79 12.26 -3.27
C SER A 288 -12.58 13.23 -2.11
N VAL A 289 -11.37 13.77 -1.99
CA VAL A 289 -11.01 14.67 -0.89
C VAL A 289 -11.90 15.92 -0.80
N GLU A 290 -12.31 16.49 -1.94
CA GLU A 290 -13.19 17.67 -2.03
C GLU A 290 -14.61 17.38 -1.53
N ARG A 291 -15.01 16.10 -1.52
CA ARG A 291 -16.32 15.64 -1.03
C ARG A 291 -16.27 15.15 0.42
N ALA A 292 -15.09 14.85 0.94
CA ALA A 292 -14.88 14.30 2.28
C ALA A 292 -14.39 15.35 3.30
N ALA A 293 -13.62 16.35 2.87
CA ALA A 293 -13.00 17.35 3.73
C ALA A 293 -13.32 18.77 3.26
N ALA A 294 -13.83 19.61 4.17
CA ALA A 294 -14.09 21.03 3.91
C ALA A 294 -12.80 21.85 3.64
N SER A 295 -11.64 21.33 4.06
CA SER A 295 -10.32 21.81 3.68
C SER A 295 -9.45 20.61 3.34
N THR A 296 -8.88 20.62 2.13
CA THR A 296 -8.04 19.56 1.55
C THR A 296 -6.53 19.82 1.75
N ASP A 297 -6.16 20.88 2.50
CA ASP A 297 -4.79 21.10 2.98
C ASP A 297 -4.53 20.21 4.22
N TYR A 298 -4.27 18.92 4.02
CA TYR A 298 -4.14 17.96 5.13
C TYR A 298 -2.99 18.28 6.07
N TYR A 299 -1.85 18.77 5.54
CA TYR A 299 -0.71 19.24 6.34
C TYR A 299 -1.03 20.37 7.34
N LYS A 300 -2.14 21.11 7.15
CA LYS A 300 -2.59 22.17 8.06
C LYS A 300 -3.59 21.69 9.12
N ARG A 301 -4.10 20.46 9.03
CA ARG A 301 -5.19 19.97 9.90
C ARG A 301 -4.78 19.81 11.37
N GLY A 302 -3.48 19.78 11.66
CA GLY A 302 -2.95 19.84 13.03
C GLY A 302 -3.07 21.21 13.70
N ASP A 303 -3.53 22.25 12.98
CA ASP A 303 -3.63 23.66 13.41
C ASP A 303 -2.37 24.18 14.11
N TYR A 304 -2.25 24.01 15.42
CA TYR A 304 -1.10 24.42 16.23
C TYR A 304 0.15 23.54 16.00
N ILE A 305 0.01 22.33 15.46
CA ILE A 305 1.14 21.48 15.06
C ILE A 305 1.70 21.99 13.72
N PRO A 306 3.02 22.18 13.58
CA PRO A 306 3.64 22.51 12.29
C PRO A 306 3.46 21.38 11.27
N GLY A 307 3.50 21.71 9.98
CA GLY A 307 3.40 20.67 8.95
C GLY A 307 3.95 21.07 7.59
N LEU A 308 4.14 20.06 6.74
CA LEU A 308 4.65 20.22 5.38
C LEU A 308 3.91 19.31 4.38
N ARG A 309 3.84 19.74 3.11
CA ARG A 309 3.22 19.00 2.01
C ARG A 309 4.24 18.62 0.95
N VAL A 310 4.35 17.32 0.71
CA VAL A 310 5.44 16.65 -0.01
C VAL A 310 4.89 15.97 -1.26
N ASP A 311 5.70 15.93 -2.31
CA ASP A 311 5.43 15.06 -3.46
C ASP A 311 5.66 13.59 -3.07
N GLY A 312 4.56 12.85 -2.87
CA GLY A 312 4.57 11.43 -2.49
C GLY A 312 4.81 10.48 -3.67
N MET A 313 5.07 11.02 -4.86
CA MET A 313 5.50 10.25 -6.04
C MET A 313 7.02 10.29 -6.24
N ASP A 314 7.73 11.21 -5.57
CA ASP A 314 9.18 11.37 -5.65
C ASP A 314 9.86 10.85 -4.37
N VAL A 315 10.57 9.73 -4.49
CA VAL A 315 11.28 9.08 -3.37
C VAL A 315 12.33 9.99 -2.70
N LEU A 316 12.94 10.93 -3.43
CA LEU A 316 13.89 11.90 -2.86
C LEU A 316 13.19 13.03 -2.13
N CYS A 317 12.04 13.52 -2.64
CA CYS A 317 11.19 14.47 -1.91
C CYS A 317 10.74 13.87 -0.57
N VAL A 318 10.24 12.62 -0.58
CA VAL A 318 9.83 11.91 0.63
C VAL A 318 11.01 11.74 1.58
N ARG A 319 12.18 11.28 1.09
CA ARG A 319 13.37 11.07 1.93
C ARG A 319 13.84 12.34 2.64
N GLU A 320 14.04 13.45 1.93
CA GLU A 320 14.52 14.69 2.55
C GLU A 320 13.48 15.33 3.48
N ALA A 321 12.20 15.27 3.13
CA ALA A 321 11.11 15.71 4.01
C ALA A 321 11.05 14.88 5.32
N THR A 322 11.32 13.58 5.22
CA THR A 322 11.32 12.67 6.37
C THR A 322 12.54 12.88 7.27
N LYS A 323 13.74 13.10 6.71
CA LYS A 323 14.93 13.49 7.49
C LYS A 323 14.65 14.75 8.29
N PHE A 324 14.13 15.79 7.64
CA PHE A 324 13.74 17.05 8.28
C PHE A 324 12.72 16.86 9.42
N ALA A 325 11.66 16.08 9.17
CA ALA A 325 10.63 15.80 10.17
C ALA A 325 11.16 14.93 11.34
N ALA A 326 12.06 14.00 11.06
CA ALA A 326 12.72 13.17 12.06
C ALA A 326 13.61 14.02 12.97
N ASP A 327 14.43 14.91 12.41
CA ASP A 327 15.30 15.79 13.19
C ASP A 327 14.51 16.87 13.95
N HIS A 328 13.35 17.29 13.44
CA HIS A 328 12.38 18.10 14.20
C HIS A 328 11.93 17.36 15.48
N CYS A 329 11.50 16.10 15.35
CA CYS A 329 11.06 15.30 16.49
C CYS A 329 12.20 14.97 17.47
N ARG A 330 13.36 14.53 16.97
CA ARG A 330 14.56 14.20 17.78
C ARG A 330 15.10 15.42 18.54
N SER A 331 15.04 16.61 17.95
CA SER A 331 15.40 17.87 18.64
C SER A 331 14.41 18.31 19.74
N GLY A 332 13.37 17.51 20.03
CA GLY A 332 12.45 17.74 21.15
C GLY A 332 11.43 18.88 20.92
N LYS A 333 11.30 19.36 19.68
CA LYS A 333 10.34 20.42 19.32
C LYS A 333 8.89 19.95 19.43
N GLY A 334 8.66 18.64 19.31
CA GLY A 334 7.36 17.99 19.45
C GLY A 334 6.95 17.27 18.16
N PRO A 335 5.63 17.10 17.94
CA PRO A 335 5.13 16.43 16.75
C PRO A 335 5.14 17.36 15.53
N ILE A 336 5.07 16.76 14.34
CA ILE A 336 4.99 17.45 13.06
C ILE A 336 4.07 16.69 12.10
N LEU A 337 3.30 17.40 11.26
CA LEU A 337 2.49 16.80 10.19
C LEU A 337 3.26 16.72 8.87
N MET A 338 3.04 15.65 8.11
CA MET A 338 3.56 15.52 6.75
C MET A 338 2.46 14.95 5.83
N GLU A 339 2.01 15.72 4.86
CA GLU A 339 1.11 15.23 3.81
C GLU A 339 1.94 14.71 2.64
N LEU A 340 1.85 13.41 2.36
CA LEU A 340 2.42 12.80 1.16
C LEU A 340 1.36 12.79 0.06
N GLN A 341 1.51 13.64 -0.95
CA GLN A 341 0.62 13.69 -2.10
C GLN A 341 0.98 12.56 -3.07
N THR A 342 0.26 11.43 -2.98
CA THR A 342 0.57 10.19 -3.69
C THR A 342 -0.63 9.70 -4.51
N TYR A 343 -0.57 8.49 -5.07
CA TYR A 343 -1.67 7.94 -5.83
C TYR A 343 -1.69 6.40 -5.83
N ARG A 344 -2.86 5.81 -5.62
CA ARG A 344 -3.08 4.36 -5.75
C ARG A 344 -3.63 4.01 -7.13
N TYR A 345 -2.97 3.09 -7.83
CA TYR A 345 -3.41 2.70 -9.16
C TYR A 345 -4.64 1.79 -9.13
N HIS A 346 -4.66 0.78 -8.26
CA HIS A 346 -5.84 -0.04 -8.06
C HIS A 346 -6.96 0.74 -7.33
N GLY A 347 -8.17 0.16 -7.35
CA GLY A 347 -9.28 0.63 -6.54
C GLY A 347 -8.98 0.57 -5.03
N HIS A 348 -9.99 0.82 -4.20
CA HIS A 348 -9.80 0.86 -2.76
C HIS A 348 -9.20 -0.45 -2.24
N SER A 349 -9.83 -1.56 -2.63
CA SER A 349 -9.45 -2.94 -2.35
C SER A 349 -9.76 -3.79 -3.60
N MET A 350 -9.41 -5.07 -3.57
CA MET A 350 -9.71 -6.02 -4.66
C MET A 350 -11.21 -6.22 -4.98
N SER A 351 -12.14 -5.73 -4.15
CA SER A 351 -13.58 -5.72 -4.47
C SER A 351 -14.06 -4.44 -5.16
N ASP A 352 -13.22 -3.41 -5.26
CA ASP A 352 -13.52 -2.13 -5.90
C ASP A 352 -12.76 -1.98 -7.23
N PRO A 353 -13.46 -1.94 -8.38
CA PRO A 353 -12.82 -1.68 -9.67
C PRO A 353 -12.18 -0.28 -9.81
N GLY A 354 -12.54 0.68 -8.94
CA GLY A 354 -11.89 1.99 -8.88
C GLY A 354 -12.17 2.94 -10.06
N VAL A 355 -13.28 2.72 -10.79
CA VAL A 355 -13.68 3.49 -11.99
C VAL A 355 -15.08 4.12 -11.91
N SER A 356 -15.77 4.00 -10.77
CA SER A 356 -17.10 4.61 -10.56
C SER A 356 -17.04 6.03 -9.99
N TYR A 357 -15.86 6.45 -9.49
CA TYR A 357 -15.63 7.72 -8.81
C TYR A 357 -14.42 8.51 -9.37
N ARG A 358 -13.74 7.96 -10.39
CA ARG A 358 -12.59 8.54 -11.10
C ARG A 358 -12.46 7.91 -12.48
N THR A 359 -11.77 8.57 -13.41
CA THR A 359 -11.63 8.10 -14.80
C THR A 359 -10.45 7.15 -14.96
N ARG A 360 -10.41 6.37 -16.06
CA ARG A 360 -9.22 5.53 -16.36
C ARG A 360 -8.06 6.39 -16.85
N GLU A 361 -8.42 7.47 -17.53
CA GLU A 361 -7.56 8.50 -18.09
C GLU A 361 -6.75 9.20 -16.98
N GLU A 362 -7.37 9.52 -15.83
CA GLU A 362 -6.66 10.06 -14.65
C GLU A 362 -5.60 9.09 -14.14
N ILE A 363 -5.94 7.79 -13.99
CA ILE A 363 -5.01 6.76 -13.52
C ILE A 363 -3.85 6.58 -14.51
N GLN A 364 -4.15 6.58 -15.82
CA GLN A 364 -3.14 6.48 -16.88
C GLN A 364 -2.25 7.73 -16.96
N GLU A 365 -2.80 8.92 -16.76
CA GLU A 365 -2.05 10.17 -16.74
C GLU A 365 -1.06 10.19 -15.58
N VAL A 366 -1.50 9.87 -14.36
CA VAL A 366 -0.58 9.77 -13.20
C VAL A 366 0.50 8.72 -13.43
N ARG A 367 0.14 7.51 -13.91
CA ARG A 367 1.11 6.44 -14.18
C ARG A 367 2.11 6.78 -15.30
N SER A 368 1.71 7.56 -16.30
CA SER A 368 2.59 7.91 -17.42
C SER A 368 3.48 9.12 -17.13
N LYS A 369 3.06 10.05 -16.27
CA LYS A 369 3.80 11.28 -15.95
C LYS A 369 4.58 11.22 -14.63
N SER A 370 4.17 10.37 -13.70
CA SER A 370 4.61 10.45 -12.30
C SER A 370 4.75 9.09 -11.60
N ASP A 371 4.96 7.99 -12.34
CA ASP A 371 5.23 6.70 -11.69
C ASP A 371 6.56 6.75 -10.90
N PRO A 372 6.59 6.36 -9.61
CA PRO A 372 7.75 6.57 -8.75
C PRO A 372 8.99 5.78 -9.20
N ILE A 373 8.78 4.63 -9.85
CA ILE A 373 9.87 3.76 -10.34
C ILE A 373 10.42 4.33 -11.64
N THR A 374 9.56 4.83 -12.54
CA THR A 374 9.99 5.56 -13.74
C THR A 374 10.75 6.83 -13.39
N LEU A 375 10.26 7.64 -12.43
CA LEU A 375 10.92 8.88 -12.01
C LEU A 375 12.34 8.64 -11.46
N LEU A 376 12.52 7.62 -10.60
CA LEU A 376 13.85 7.25 -10.11
C LEU A 376 14.74 6.71 -11.23
N LYS A 377 14.21 5.83 -12.08
CA LYS A 377 14.93 5.26 -13.23
C LYS A 377 15.48 6.34 -14.14
N ASP A 378 14.64 7.28 -14.57
CA ASP A 378 15.04 8.32 -15.51
C ASP A 378 16.09 9.25 -14.88
N ARG A 379 15.97 9.55 -13.57
CA ARG A 379 17.01 10.25 -12.81
C ARG A 379 18.36 9.52 -12.82
N MET A 380 18.37 8.22 -12.53
CA MET A 380 19.59 7.42 -12.48
C MET A 380 20.25 7.27 -13.85
N LEU A 381 19.46 7.03 -14.91
CA LEU A 381 19.96 6.88 -16.27
C LEU A 381 20.53 8.19 -16.82
N ASN A 382 19.80 9.30 -16.67
CA ASN A 382 20.21 10.61 -17.20
C ASN A 382 21.45 11.19 -16.50
N ASN A 383 21.75 10.74 -15.27
CA ASN A 383 22.90 11.19 -14.48
C ASN A 383 24.01 10.13 -14.38
N ASN A 384 23.98 9.10 -15.25
CA ASN A 384 25.04 8.09 -15.33
C ASN A 384 25.28 7.34 -14.00
N LEU A 385 24.26 7.22 -13.14
CA LEU A 385 24.31 6.43 -11.89
C LEU A 385 24.09 4.93 -12.15
N ALA A 386 23.37 4.57 -13.21
CA ALA A 386 23.18 3.18 -13.63
C ALA A 386 22.97 3.08 -15.14
N SER A 387 23.15 1.88 -15.68
CA SER A 387 22.78 1.55 -17.06
C SER A 387 21.35 1.01 -17.16
N VAL A 388 20.83 1.04 -18.39
CA VAL A 388 19.53 0.43 -18.71
C VAL A 388 19.53 -1.08 -18.46
N ASP A 389 20.67 -1.74 -18.63
CA ASP A 389 20.78 -3.20 -18.52
C ASP A 389 20.91 -3.65 -17.06
N GLU A 390 21.64 -2.94 -16.20
CA GLU A 390 21.64 -3.18 -14.74
C GLU A 390 20.23 -3.09 -14.14
N LEU A 391 19.44 -2.09 -14.53
CA LEU A 391 18.06 -1.95 -14.05
C LEU A 391 17.14 -3.06 -14.59
N LYS A 392 17.41 -3.62 -15.78
CA LYS A 392 16.71 -4.80 -16.29
C LYS A 392 17.13 -6.08 -15.55
N GLU A 393 18.39 -6.21 -15.18
CA GLU A 393 18.88 -7.34 -14.38
C GLU A 393 18.17 -7.37 -13.02
N ILE A 394 18.06 -6.22 -12.35
CA ILE A 394 17.22 -6.07 -11.15
C ILE A 394 15.75 -6.43 -11.43
N ASP A 395 15.15 -5.96 -12.53
CA ASP A 395 13.77 -6.35 -12.90
C ASP A 395 13.60 -7.88 -13.07
N VAL A 396 14.63 -8.59 -13.55
CA VAL A 396 14.62 -10.05 -13.72
C VAL A 396 14.80 -10.77 -12.38
N GLU A 397 15.75 -10.33 -11.55
CA GLU A 397 15.94 -10.86 -10.19
C GLU A 397 14.66 -10.74 -9.35
N VAL A 398 14.07 -9.54 -9.31
CA VAL A 398 12.84 -9.28 -8.56
C VAL A 398 11.69 -10.14 -9.08
N ARG A 399 11.52 -10.28 -10.40
CA ARG A 399 10.48 -11.17 -10.94
C ARG A 399 10.68 -12.61 -10.45
N LYS A 400 11.92 -13.11 -10.45
CA LYS A 400 12.23 -14.46 -9.97
C LYS A 400 11.90 -14.61 -8.48
N GLU A 401 12.33 -13.67 -7.64
CA GLU A 401 12.01 -13.64 -6.19
C GLU A 401 10.49 -13.71 -5.95
N ILE A 402 9.71 -12.93 -6.69
CA ILE A 402 8.24 -12.89 -6.55
C ILE A 402 7.58 -14.19 -7.02
N GLU A 403 8.04 -14.83 -8.10
CA GLU A 403 7.49 -16.13 -8.53
C GLU A 403 7.87 -17.25 -7.55
N GLU A 404 9.08 -17.27 -7.00
CA GLU A 404 9.51 -18.23 -5.97
C GLU A 404 8.70 -18.04 -4.66
N ALA A 405 8.50 -16.79 -4.23
CA ALA A 405 7.66 -16.46 -3.09
C ALA A 405 6.19 -16.88 -3.31
N ALA A 406 5.64 -16.65 -4.50
CA ALA A 406 4.28 -17.08 -4.85
C ALA A 406 4.14 -18.60 -4.93
N GLN A 407 5.16 -19.31 -5.44
CA GLN A 407 5.17 -20.77 -5.49
C GLN A 407 5.20 -21.39 -4.09
N PHE A 408 5.92 -20.77 -3.15
CA PHE A 408 5.87 -21.14 -1.74
C PHE A 408 4.49 -20.84 -1.13
N ALA A 409 3.99 -19.60 -1.26
CA ALA A 409 2.71 -19.17 -0.69
C ALA A 409 1.49 -19.97 -1.21
N THR A 410 1.62 -20.61 -2.37
CA THR A 410 0.57 -21.48 -2.94
C THR A 410 0.69 -22.95 -2.52
N THR A 411 1.88 -23.44 -2.13
CA THR A 411 2.12 -24.85 -1.73
C THR A 411 2.32 -25.09 -0.23
N ASP A 412 2.71 -24.07 0.55
CA ASP A 412 2.79 -24.16 2.01
C ASP A 412 1.39 -24.45 2.60
N PRO A 413 1.21 -25.45 3.50
CA PRO A 413 -0.12 -25.83 3.96
C PRO A 413 -0.77 -24.78 4.86
N GLU A 414 -2.10 -24.87 4.97
CA GLU A 414 -2.88 -24.10 5.96
C GLU A 414 -2.42 -24.43 7.39
N PRO A 415 -2.63 -23.51 8.36
CA PRO A 415 -2.40 -23.78 9.77
C PRO A 415 -3.20 -24.98 10.28
N ALA A 416 -2.62 -25.73 11.21
CA ALA A 416 -3.30 -26.88 11.83
C ALA A 416 -4.54 -26.41 12.63
N LEU A 417 -5.65 -27.14 12.53
CA LEU A 417 -6.93 -26.77 13.15
C LEU A 417 -6.82 -26.74 14.69
N GLU A 418 -5.92 -27.54 15.25
CA GLU A 418 -5.58 -27.61 16.66
C GLU A 418 -4.97 -26.29 17.18
N GLU A 419 -4.31 -25.51 16.31
CA GLU A 419 -3.69 -24.23 16.64
C GLU A 419 -4.66 -23.03 16.56
N LEU A 420 -5.94 -23.27 16.24
CA LEU A 420 -6.96 -22.22 16.12
C LEU A 420 -7.00 -21.33 17.36
N GLY A 421 -6.99 -21.93 18.55
CA GLY A 421 -7.06 -21.23 19.84
C GLY A 421 -5.75 -20.60 20.33
N ASN A 422 -4.61 -20.79 19.64
CA ASN A 422 -3.31 -20.27 20.10
C ASN A 422 -3.21 -18.74 20.03
N HIS A 423 -2.38 -18.18 20.91
CA HIS A 423 -2.01 -16.76 20.99
C HIS A 423 -3.15 -15.79 21.36
N ILE A 424 -4.09 -16.24 22.22
CA ILE A 424 -5.16 -15.38 22.77
C ILE A 424 -4.64 -14.46 23.89
N PHE A 425 -3.81 -15.00 24.78
CA PHE A 425 -3.12 -14.27 25.83
C PHE A 425 -1.62 -14.54 25.71
N ALA A 426 -0.79 -13.63 26.23
CA ALA A 426 0.66 -13.77 26.25
C ALA A 426 1.13 -14.05 27.68
N ASN A 427 2.11 -14.96 27.82
CA ASN A 427 2.71 -15.39 29.09
C ASN A 427 1.74 -16.04 30.10
N GLU A 428 0.57 -16.51 29.63
CA GLU A 428 -0.41 -17.27 30.42
C GLU A 428 -0.25 -18.78 30.23
N PRO A 429 -0.56 -19.61 31.25
CA PRO A 429 -0.54 -21.06 31.13
C PRO A 429 -1.64 -21.56 30.17
N PRO A 430 -1.48 -22.75 29.55
CA PRO A 430 -2.45 -23.25 28.58
C PRO A 430 -3.85 -23.47 29.16
N PHE A 431 -4.88 -23.09 28.41
CA PHE A 431 -6.29 -23.23 28.79
C PHE A 431 -7.16 -23.73 27.62
N GLU A 432 -8.42 -24.10 27.90
CA GLU A 432 -9.38 -24.56 26.89
C GLU A 432 -10.27 -23.40 26.39
N VAL A 433 -10.44 -23.31 25.07
CA VAL A 433 -11.31 -22.36 24.38
C VAL A 433 -12.50 -23.11 23.79
N ARG A 434 -13.71 -22.61 24.04
CA ARG A 434 -14.95 -23.18 23.48
C ARG A 434 -15.04 -22.90 21.97
N GLY A 435 -15.33 -23.93 21.19
CA GLY A 435 -15.65 -23.83 19.76
C GLY A 435 -17.11 -23.46 19.47
N SER A 436 -17.66 -23.90 18.33
CA SER A 436 -19.03 -23.57 17.91
C SER A 436 -20.13 -24.14 18.83
N ASN A 437 -19.81 -25.11 19.69
CA ASN A 437 -20.71 -25.66 20.71
C ASN A 437 -19.92 -26.00 21.99
N LEU A 438 -20.59 -26.53 23.02
CA LEU A 438 -19.98 -26.83 24.32
C LEU A 438 -19.01 -28.04 24.31
N TRP A 439 -19.10 -28.91 23.30
CA TRP A 439 -18.31 -30.14 23.20
C TRP A 439 -17.04 -29.97 22.36
N ILE A 440 -17.01 -29.00 21.45
CA ILE A 440 -15.79 -28.64 20.71
C ILE A 440 -14.94 -27.74 21.58
N LYS A 441 -13.70 -28.16 21.82
CA LYS A 441 -12.70 -27.42 22.58
C LYS A 441 -11.39 -27.35 21.82
N TYR A 442 -10.76 -26.18 21.85
CA TYR A 442 -9.41 -25.96 21.35
C TYR A 442 -8.48 -25.67 22.52
N LYS A 443 -7.24 -26.15 22.46
CA LYS A 443 -6.21 -25.70 23.38
C LYS A 443 -5.76 -24.30 22.96
N SER A 444 -5.58 -23.41 23.92
CA SER A 444 -4.82 -22.17 23.74
C SER A 444 -3.47 -22.33 24.41
N VAL A 445 -2.40 -22.02 23.68
CA VAL A 445 -1.08 -21.73 24.27
C VAL A 445 -0.68 -20.30 23.91
N SER A 446 0.08 -19.66 24.80
CA SER A 446 0.68 -18.34 24.59
C SER A 446 1.57 -18.29 23.35
#